data_AF-A0A965AB00-F1
#
_entry.id   AF-A0A965AB00-F1
#
_cell.length_a   1.000
_cell.length_b   1.000
_cell.length_c   1.000
_cell.angle_alpha   90.00
_cell.angle_beta   90.00
_cell.angle_gamma   90.00
#
_symmetry.space_group_name_H-M   'P 1'
#
loop_
_entity.id
_entity.type
_entity.pdbx_description
1 polymer ?
#
loop_
_entity_poly.entity_id
_entity_poly.type
_entity_poly.pdbx_seq_one_letter_code
_entity_poly.pdbx_strand_id
1 'polypeptide(L)'
;MNKGQHERIRLPRKVDLPLALLRKELCINHFFYGLEQLGLGEYAHQPSLCTLILELMHLDAEADAMIDFYVRHLYVYTKKIGPVYQPKRAHALALRFYKDLQREQKRRQKAKKKVR
;
A
#
# COMPACT_ATOMS: atom_id res chain seq x y z
N MET A 1 43.22 -12.76 14.81
CA MET A 1 42.00 -11.99 15.18
C MET A 1 41.09 -11.88 13.95
N ASN A 2 40.15 -12.81 13.75
CA ASN A 2 39.07 -12.64 12.77
C ASN A 2 37.77 -12.48 13.56
N LYS A 3 37.41 -11.23 13.82
CA LYS A 3 36.10 -10.90 14.39
C LYS A 3 35.09 -11.09 13.26
N GLY A 4 34.31 -12.18 13.35
CA GLY A 4 33.12 -12.38 12.53
C GLY A 4 32.23 -11.14 12.65
N GLN A 5 32.20 -10.35 11.58
CA GLN A 5 31.25 -9.27 11.45
C GLN A 5 29.88 -9.93 11.34
N HIS A 6 29.17 -10.01 12.46
CA HIS A 6 27.72 -10.12 12.41
C HIS A 6 27.24 -8.91 11.60
N GLU A 7 26.90 -9.14 10.33
CA GLU A 7 26.17 -8.19 9.51
C GLU A 7 24.92 -7.83 10.31
N ARG A 8 24.96 -6.65 10.95
CA ARG A 8 23.80 -6.07 11.60
C ARG A 8 22.80 -5.87 10.48
N ILE A 9 21.82 -6.77 10.37
CA ILE A 9 20.63 -6.59 9.54
C ILE A 9 20.07 -5.23 9.94
N ARG A 10 20.33 -4.20 9.13
CA ARG A 10 19.79 -2.87 9.37
C ARG A 10 18.29 -3.02 9.18
N LEU A 11 17.55 -2.97 10.28
CA LEU A 11 16.11 -2.83 10.20
C LEU A 11 15.82 -1.63 9.28
N PRO A 12 14.98 -1.82 8.26
CA PRO A 12 14.66 -0.75 7.33
C PRO A 12 14.12 0.48 8.09
N ARG A 13 14.35 1.70 7.58
CA ARG A 13 13.78 2.92 8.18
C ARG A 13 12.26 2.72 8.23
N LYS A 14 11.55 3.26 9.24
CA LYS A 14 10.10 3.05 9.50
C LYS A 14 9.16 3.06 8.26
N VAL A 15 9.56 3.68 7.15
CA VAL A 15 8.85 3.79 5.87
C VAL A 15 8.91 2.51 5.02
N ASP A 16 9.98 1.73 5.15
CA ASP A 16 10.34 0.68 4.19
C ASP A 16 9.42 -0.54 4.29
N LEU A 17 8.94 -0.89 5.49
CA LEU A 17 7.99 -1.99 5.68
C LEU A 17 6.60 -1.65 5.08
N PRO A 18 5.93 -0.52 5.43
CA PRO A 18 4.71 -0.10 4.76
C PRO A 18 4.85 -0.02 3.24
N LEU A 19 5.98 0.50 2.74
CA LEU A 19 6.24 0.61 1.31
C LEU A 19 6.39 -0.76 0.64
N ALA A 20 7.07 -1.71 1.28
CA ALA A 20 7.21 -3.07 0.79
C ALA A 20 5.85 -3.79 0.74
N LEU A 21 5.01 -3.60 1.78
CA LEU A 21 3.66 -4.14 1.84
C LEU A 21 2.74 -3.50 0.79
N LEU A 22 2.78 -2.18 0.59
CA LEU A 22 2.05 -1.51 -0.50
C LEU A 22 2.44 -2.05 -1.88
N ARG A 23 3.73 -2.30 -2.11
CA ARG A 23 4.20 -2.92 -3.35
C ARG A 23 3.64 -4.33 -3.51
N LYS A 24 3.59 -5.12 -2.43
CA LYS A 24 3.02 -6.47 -2.45
C LYS A 24 1.51 -6.43 -2.71
N GLU A 25 0.80 -5.51 -2.07
CA GLU A 25 -0.64 -5.28 -2.28
C GLU A 25 -0.93 -4.95 -3.75
N LEU A 26 -0.16 -4.05 -4.36
CA LEU A 26 -0.28 -3.71 -5.78
C LEU A 26 -0.02 -4.90 -6.71
N CYS A 27 0.92 -5.78 -6.35
CA CYS A 27 1.22 -6.99 -7.11
C CYS A 27 0.05 -7.99 -7.04
N ILE A 28 -0.50 -8.23 -5.85
CA ILE A 28 -1.68 -9.06 -5.63
C ILE A 28 -2.86 -8.50 -6.47
N ASN A 29 -3.15 -7.21 -6.32
CA ASN A 29 -4.23 -6.57 -7.05
C ASN A 29 -4.02 -6.62 -8.57
N HIS A 30 -2.80 -6.49 -9.06
CA HIS A 30 -2.50 -6.58 -10.50
C HIS A 30 -2.80 -7.97 -11.05
N PHE A 31 -2.45 -9.02 -10.31
CA PHE A 31 -2.78 -10.39 -10.67
C PHE A 31 -4.29 -10.61 -10.76
N PHE A 32 -5.05 -10.24 -9.72
CA PHE A 32 -6.51 -10.40 -9.70
C PHE A 32 -7.21 -9.52 -10.73
N TYR A 33 -6.71 -8.30 -10.96
CA TYR A 33 -7.18 -7.45 -12.05
C TYR A 33 -6.96 -8.13 -13.42
N GLY A 34 -5.81 -8.79 -13.63
CA GLY A 34 -5.55 -9.57 -14.84
C GLY A 34 -6.54 -10.73 -15.02
N LEU A 35 -6.86 -11.46 -13.95
CA LEU A 35 -7.88 -12.52 -13.98
C LEU A 35 -9.27 -11.97 -14.33
N GLU A 36 -9.65 -10.83 -13.76
CA GLU A 36 -10.91 -10.14 -14.07
C GLU A 36 -10.99 -9.78 -15.56
N GLN A 37 -9.91 -9.25 -16.15
CA GLN A 37 -9.85 -8.92 -17.58
C GLN A 37 -9.98 -10.15 -18.50
N LEU A 38 -9.70 -11.36 -17.99
CA LEU A 38 -9.86 -12.63 -18.71
C LEU A 38 -11.20 -13.31 -18.45
N GLY A 39 -12.13 -12.66 -17.73
CA GLY A 39 -13.41 -13.26 -17.34
C GLY A 39 -13.31 -14.27 -16.20
N LEU A 40 -12.17 -14.34 -15.52
CA LEU A 40 -11.90 -15.25 -14.39
C LEU A 40 -12.07 -14.55 -13.03
N GLY A 41 -12.90 -13.51 -12.97
CA GLY A 41 -13.07 -12.64 -11.80
C GLY A 41 -13.93 -13.23 -10.66
N GLU A 42 -14.49 -14.43 -10.82
CA GLU A 42 -15.44 -15.02 -9.86
C GLU A 42 -14.80 -15.50 -8.54
N TYR A 43 -13.46 -15.45 -8.43
CA TYR A 43 -12.75 -15.77 -7.20
C TYR A 43 -12.83 -14.61 -6.20
N ALA A 44 -13.92 -14.57 -5.44
CA ALA A 44 -14.31 -13.50 -4.50
C ALA A 44 -13.37 -13.25 -3.31
N HIS A 45 -12.24 -13.96 -3.20
CA HIS A 45 -11.30 -13.83 -2.08
C HIS A 45 -9.95 -13.30 -2.54
N GLN A 46 -9.86 -11.98 -2.60
CA GLN A 46 -8.60 -11.30 -2.72
C GLN A 46 -8.04 -11.01 -1.32
N PRO A 47 -6.81 -11.47 -0.98
CA PRO A 47 -6.17 -11.06 0.26
C PRO A 47 -5.90 -9.56 0.24
N SER A 48 -6.24 -8.87 1.32
CA SER A 48 -5.93 -7.45 1.49
C SER A 48 -5.03 -7.23 2.70
N LEU A 49 -3.98 -6.44 2.49
CA LEU A 49 -3.07 -5.95 3.53
C LEU A 49 -3.47 -4.55 4.03
N CYS A 50 -4.65 -4.03 3.62
CA CYS A 50 -5.10 -2.67 3.92
C CYS A 50 -4.98 -2.31 5.41
N THR A 51 -5.66 -3.05 6.29
CA THR A 51 -5.67 -2.78 7.73
C THR A 51 -4.26 -2.77 8.32
N LEU A 52 -3.47 -3.79 8.02
CA LEU A 52 -2.08 -3.90 8.48
C LEU A 52 -1.22 -2.71 8.02
N ILE A 53 -1.35 -2.29 6.76
CA ILE A 53 -0.59 -1.16 6.21
C ILE A 53 -1.02 0.14 6.90
N LEU A 54 -2.32 0.36 7.10
CA LEU A 54 -2.83 1.54 7.78
C LEU A 54 -2.32 1.61 9.22
N GLU A 55 -2.37 0.52 9.97
CA GLU A 55 -1.86 0.42 11.34
C GLU A 55 -0.36 0.71 11.43
N LEU A 56 0.45 0.10 10.56
CA LEU A 56 1.90 0.32 10.50
C LEU A 56 2.26 1.78 10.15
N MET A 57 1.39 2.46 9.41
CA MET A 57 1.54 3.88 9.08
C MET A 57 0.98 4.80 10.17
N HIS A 58 0.46 4.26 11.28
CA HIS A 58 -0.27 4.98 12.32
C HIS A 58 -1.42 5.82 11.75
N LEU A 59 -2.10 5.27 10.74
CA LEU A 59 -3.33 5.80 10.18
C LEU A 59 -4.50 5.19 10.95
N ASP A 60 -5.56 5.98 11.07
CA ASP A 60 -6.81 5.59 11.75
C ASP A 60 -7.48 4.48 10.92
N ALA A 61 -7.09 3.23 11.19
CA ALA A 61 -7.54 2.04 10.45
C ALA A 61 -8.99 1.67 10.76
N GLU A 62 -9.55 2.18 11.86
CA GLU A 62 -10.96 2.00 12.24
C GLU A 62 -11.88 3.06 11.61
N ALA A 63 -11.31 4.09 10.97
CA ALA A 63 -12.11 5.06 10.24
C ALA A 63 -12.45 4.51 8.84
N ASP A 64 -13.71 4.11 8.64
CA ASP A 64 -14.26 3.64 7.35
C ASP A 64 -13.78 4.50 6.17
N ALA A 65 -13.77 5.81 6.34
CA ALA A 65 -13.40 6.73 5.29
C ALA A 65 -11.90 6.70 4.88
N MET A 66 -10.99 6.20 5.73
CA MET A 66 -9.59 5.93 5.37
C MET A 66 -9.45 4.60 4.64
N ILE A 67 -10.19 3.57 5.06
CA ILE A 67 -10.29 2.30 4.33
C ILE A 67 -10.83 2.56 2.92
N ASP A 68 -11.92 3.32 2.80
CA ASP A 68 -12.51 3.69 1.50
C ASP A 68 -11.55 4.47 0.61
N PHE A 69 -10.76 5.37 1.21
CA PHE A 69 -9.74 6.11 0.48
C PHE A 69 -8.67 5.14 -0.05
N TYR A 70 -8.22 4.21 0.81
CA TYR A 70 -7.22 3.21 0.49
C TYR A 70 -7.69 2.30 -0.65
N VAL A 71 -8.84 1.64 -0.51
CA VAL A 71 -9.36 0.67 -1.48
C VAL A 71 -9.55 1.32 -2.86
N ARG A 72 -10.15 2.53 -2.91
CA ARG A 72 -10.31 3.27 -4.16
C ARG A 72 -8.98 3.60 -4.83
N HIS A 73 -8.00 4.07 -4.07
CA HIS A 73 -6.70 4.42 -4.63
C HIS A 73 -5.89 3.20 -5.03
N LEU A 74 -5.98 2.11 -4.27
CA LEU A 74 -5.34 0.84 -4.60
C LEU A 74 -5.74 0.38 -6.00
N TYR A 75 -7.05 0.38 -6.31
CA TYR A 75 -7.54 0.01 -7.63
C TYR A 75 -7.02 0.95 -8.73
N VAL A 76 -7.03 2.27 -8.51
CA VAL A 76 -6.49 3.27 -9.44
C VAL A 76 -4.99 3.05 -9.70
N TYR A 77 -4.21 2.77 -8.65
CA TYR A 77 -2.77 2.53 -8.77
C TYR A 77 -2.46 1.20 -9.44
N THR A 78 -3.25 0.16 -9.19
CA THR A 78 -3.15 -1.14 -9.87
C THR A 78 -3.31 -0.99 -11.38
N LYS A 79 -4.36 -0.29 -11.84
CA LYS A 79 -4.57 -0.02 -13.28
C LYS A 79 -3.39 0.72 -13.91
N LYS A 80 -2.73 1.60 -13.16
CA LYS A 80 -1.57 2.35 -13.62
C LYS A 80 -0.31 1.51 -13.76
N ILE A 81 -0.26 0.24 -13.34
CA ILE A 81 0.87 -0.66 -13.62
C ILE A 81 0.93 -1.00 -15.11
N GLY A 82 -0.24 -1.16 -15.75
CA GLY A 82 -0.36 -1.60 -17.13
C GLY A 82 -0.60 -3.12 -17.25
N PRO A 83 -0.62 -3.65 -18.48
CA PRO A 83 -0.98 -5.05 -18.73
C PRO A 83 0.09 -6.05 -18.23
N VAL A 84 1.37 -5.65 -18.27
CA VAL A 84 2.49 -6.48 -17.80
C VAL A 84 3.04 -5.90 -16.50
N TYR A 85 3.22 -6.75 -15.49
CA TYR A 85 3.77 -6.33 -14.21
C TYR A 85 5.23 -5.84 -14.36
N GLN A 86 5.48 -4.60 -13.96
CA GLN A 86 6.80 -3.98 -14.04
C GLN A 86 7.29 -3.59 -12.63
N PRO A 87 8.30 -4.28 -12.06
CA PRO A 87 8.73 -4.06 -10.67
C PRO A 87 9.14 -2.61 -10.36
N LYS A 88 9.90 -1.96 -11.26
CA LYS A 88 10.33 -0.56 -11.08
C LYS A 88 9.14 0.41 -11.06
N ARG A 89 8.15 0.18 -11.94
CA ARG A 89 6.93 0.99 -12.01
C ARG A 89 6.04 0.77 -10.79
N ALA A 90 5.84 -0.48 -10.39
CA ALA A 90 5.09 -0.84 -9.18
C ALA A 90 5.71 -0.19 -7.93
N HIS A 91 7.03 -0.18 -7.81
CA HIS A 91 7.73 0.51 -6.72
C HIS A 91 7.48 2.03 -6.72
N ALA A 92 7.58 2.68 -7.88
CA ALA A 92 7.29 4.11 -8.00
C ALA A 92 5.82 4.44 -7.65
N LEU A 93 4.88 3.58 -8.05
CA LEU A 93 3.46 3.73 -7.73
C LEU A 93 3.20 3.51 -6.23
N ALA A 94 3.82 2.51 -5.61
CA ALA A 94 3.74 2.29 -4.15
C ALA A 94 4.21 3.52 -3.37
N LEU A 95 5.31 4.16 -3.80
CA LEU A 95 5.83 5.37 -3.16
C LEU A 95 4.86 6.56 -3.31
N ARG A 96 4.22 6.70 -4.48
CA ARG A 96 3.19 7.73 -4.70
C ARG A 96 1.97 7.47 -3.83
N PHE A 97 1.50 6.22 -3.77
CA PHE A 97 0.35 5.85 -2.96
C PHE A 97 0.62 6.08 -1.46
N TYR A 98 1.80 5.71 -0.96
CA TYR A 98 2.25 6.02 0.39
C TYR A 98 2.15 7.52 0.71
N LYS A 99 2.66 8.38 -0.20
CA LYS A 99 2.59 9.85 -0.04
C LYS A 99 1.16 10.36 -0.03
N ASP A 100 0.27 9.79 -0.84
CA ASP A 100 -1.13 10.18 -0.89
C ASP A 100 -1.89 9.79 0.39
N LEU A 101 -1.61 8.61 0.96
CA LEU A 101 -2.14 8.21 2.27
C LEU A 101 -1.73 9.21 3.37
N GLN A 102 -0.46 9.61 3.40
CA GLN A 102 0.03 10.63 4.35
C GLN A 102 -0.63 12.00 4.14
N ARG A 103 -0.84 12.42 2.90
CA ARG A 103 -1.53 13.69 2.58
C ARG A 103 -2.99 13.66 3.04
N GLU A 104 -3.66 12.55 2.80
CA GLU A 104 -5.05 12.36 3.18
C GLU A 104 -5.23 12.40 4.70
N GLN A 105 -4.35 11.72 5.45
CA GLN A 105 -4.33 11.80 6.90
C GLN A 105 -4.21 13.26 7.39
N LYS A 106 -3.25 14.02 6.83
CA LYS A 106 -3.07 15.44 7.17
C LYS A 106 -4.31 16.27 6.86
N ARG A 107 -4.96 16.03 5.72
CA ARG A 107 -6.20 16.71 5.33
C ARG A 107 -7.31 16.48 6.36
N ARG A 108 -7.49 15.23 6.80
CA ARG A 108 -8.52 14.84 7.78
C ARG A 108 -8.25 15.38 9.17
N GLN A 109 -6.99 15.36 9.62
CA GLN A 109 -6.61 15.97 10.91
C GLN A 109 -6.87 17.48 10.92
N LYS A 110 -6.60 18.18 9.82
CA LYS A 110 -6.94 19.61 9.68
C LYS A 110 -8.45 19.85 9.71
N ALA A 111 -9.24 18.99 9.07
CA ALA A 111 -10.70 19.09 9.10
C ALA A 111 -11.26 18.87 10.52
N LYS A 112 -10.80 17.83 11.24
CA LYS A 112 -11.19 17.56 12.64
C LYS A 112 -10.88 18.75 13.57
N LYS A 113 -9.79 19.50 13.33
CA LYS A 113 -9.43 20.69 14.11
C LYS A 113 -10.28 21.93 13.84
N LYS A 114 -10.97 22.02 12.68
CA LYS A 114 -11.83 23.16 12.33
C LYS A 114 -13.27 23.02 12.83
N VAL A 115 -13.65 21.80 13.22
CA VAL A 115 -15.01 21.45 13.67
C VAL A 115 -15.11 21.43 15.20
N ARG A 116 -13.97 21.54 15.91
CA ARG A 116 -13.89 21.77 17.35
C ARG A 116 -13.69 23.26 17.62
#